data_AF-A0AAD5N6X7-F1
#
_entry.id   AF-A0AAD5N6X7-F1
#
_cell.length_a   1.000
_cell.length_b   1.000
_cell.length_c   1.000
_cell.angle_alpha   90.00
_cell.angle_beta   90.00
_cell.angle_gamma   90.00
#
_symmetry.space_group_name_H-M   'P 1'
#
loop_
_entity.id
_entity.type
_entity.pdbx_description
1 polymer ?
#
loop_
_entity_poly.entity_id
_entity_poly.type
_entity_poly.pdbx_seq_one_letter_code
_entity_poly.pdbx_strand_id
1 'polypeptide(L)'
;MMNEEKCIIVGDTVTGICTGVAGGGAKMCKESDVQMVKKTPVPANVTSISGTLSTTNYIMANWSRTMWQSIFNRAARMLATGPFRSNFFSAIATVGAN
;
A
#
# COMPACT_ATOMS: atom_id res chain seq x y z
N MET A 1 24.11 -13.54 12.04
CA MET A 1 24.28 -12.11 11.71
C MET A 1 22.91 -11.57 11.36
N MET A 2 22.38 -10.63 12.13
CA MET A 2 21.09 -9.99 11.82
C MET A 2 21.34 -8.98 10.70
N ASN A 3 20.73 -9.25 9.56
CA ASN A 3 20.67 -8.33 8.44
C ASN A 3 19.70 -7.20 8.81
N GLU A 4 20.19 -5.96 8.93
CA GLU A 4 19.35 -4.79 9.17
C GLU A 4 18.79 -4.32 7.82
N GLU A 5 17.47 -4.45 7.65
CA GLU A 5 16.77 -3.94 6.48
C GLU A 5 16.54 -2.43 6.64
N LYS A 6 16.91 -1.65 5.63
CA LYS A 6 16.69 -0.21 5.59
C LYS A 6 15.87 0.15 4.34
N CYS A 7 15.14 1.25 4.41
CA CYS A 7 14.35 1.77 3.30
C CYS A 7 15.20 2.71 2.44
N ILE A 8 15.04 2.62 1.12
CA ILE A 8 15.56 3.60 0.16
C ILE A 8 14.46 4.62 -0.10
N ILE A 9 14.71 5.88 0.24
CA ILE A 9 13.76 6.98 0.07
C ILE A 9 14.26 7.92 -1.03
N VAL A 10 13.44 8.15 -2.05
CA VAL A 10 13.69 9.14 -3.11
C VAL A 10 12.58 10.18 -3.04
N GLY A 11 12.96 11.43 -2.72
CA GLY A 11 12.00 12.46 -2.33
C GLY A 11 11.25 12.04 -1.05
N ASP A 12 9.93 11.91 -1.15
CA ASP A 12 9.04 11.45 -0.05
C ASP A 12 8.56 9.99 -0.25
N THR A 13 9.12 9.25 -1.21
CA THR A 13 8.65 7.91 -1.58
C THR A 13 9.68 6.82 -1.26
N VAL A 14 9.25 5.75 -0.60
CA VAL A 14 10.05 4.54 -0.43
C VAL A 14 10.08 3.77 -1.75
N THR A 15 11.23 3.69 -2.40
CA THR A 15 11.38 3.07 -3.74
C THR A 15 12.02 1.68 -3.71
N GLY A 16 12.43 1.21 -2.53
CA GLY A 16 13.01 -0.11 -2.35
C GLY A 16 13.45 -0.35 -0.91
N ILE A 17 13.80 -1.60 -0.65
CA ILE A 17 14.45 -2.02 0.58
C ILE A 17 15.89 -2.41 0.23
N CYS A 18 16.78 -2.21 1.18
CA CYS A 18 18.17 -2.60 1.08
C CYS A 18 18.56 -3.34 2.35
N THR A 19 19.47 -4.30 2.21
CA THR A 19 19.98 -5.05 3.35
C THR A 19 21.45 -4.65 3.53
N GLY A 20 21.75 -3.96 4.62
CA GLY A 20 23.14 -3.58 4.93
C GLY A 20 23.94 -4.80 5.38
N VAL A 21 25.10 -5.05 4.77
CA VAL A 21 26.02 -6.09 5.26
C VAL A 21 26.78 -5.52 6.45
N ALA A 22 26.52 -6.04 7.65
CA ALA A 22 27.26 -5.67 8.85
C ALA A 22 28.73 -6.07 8.70
N GLY A 23 29.61 -5.11 8.38
CA GLY A 23 31.05 -5.35 8.31
C GLY A 23 31.85 -4.48 7.35
N GLY A 24 31.23 -3.72 6.44
CA GLY A 24 31.97 -2.87 5.52
C GLY A 24 31.18 -1.66 5.06
N GLY A 25 31.52 -0.48 5.60
CA GLY A 25 31.31 0.86 5.00
C GLY A 25 29.90 1.37 4.71
N ALA A 26 28.95 0.52 4.30
CA ALA A 26 27.63 0.89 3.83
C ALA A 26 26.67 1.06 5.01
N LYS A 27 26.90 2.07 5.85
CA LYS A 27 25.99 2.44 6.95
C LYS A 27 24.67 3.03 6.43
N MET A 28 24.61 3.45 5.17
CA MET A 28 23.51 4.22 4.60
C MET A 28 23.21 3.69 3.20
N CYS A 29 21.97 3.27 2.94
CA CYS A 29 21.55 2.95 1.58
C CYS A 29 21.28 4.26 0.84
N LYS A 30 22.33 4.85 0.28
CA LYS A 30 22.18 5.98 -0.64
C LYS A 30 21.89 5.45 -2.02
N GLU A 31 21.15 6.22 -2.82
CA GLU A 31 20.81 5.87 -4.20
C GLU A 31 22.06 5.57 -5.06
N SER A 32 23.18 6.24 -4.76
CA SER A 32 24.51 6.00 -5.35
C SER A 32 25.12 4.64 -5.00
N ASP A 33 24.74 4.05 -3.88
CA ASP A 33 25.33 2.83 -3.31
C ASP A 33 24.53 1.58 -3.71
N VAL A 34 23.39 1.77 -4.40
CA VAL A 34 22.44 0.73 -4.84
C VAL A 34 23.06 -0.24 -5.86
N GLN A 35 24.15 0.13 -6.53
CA GLN A 35 24.87 -0.82 -7.38
C GLN A 35 25.63 -1.89 -6.58
N MET A 36 25.99 -1.60 -5.31
CA MET A 36 26.69 -2.53 -4.44
C MET A 36 25.76 -3.23 -3.43
N VAL A 37 24.57 -2.67 -3.18
CA VAL A 37 23.59 -3.22 -2.25
C VAL A 37 22.41 -3.80 -3.02
N LYS A 38 22.09 -5.08 -2.78
CA LYS A 38 20.95 -5.75 -3.41
C LYS A 38 19.65 -4.98 -3.11
N LYS A 39 19.14 -4.23 -4.10
CA LYS A 39 17.83 -3.60 -4.03
C LYS A 39 16.76 -4.68 -4.08
N THR A 40 16.00 -4.81 -3.01
CA THR A 40 14.77 -5.60 -3.02
C THR A 40 13.59 -4.68 -3.32
N PRO A 41 12.66 -5.10 -4.20
CA PRO A 41 11.40 -4.38 -4.39
C PRO A 41 10.66 -4.25 -3.07
N VAL A 42 9.94 -3.14 -2.89
CA VAL A 42 9.04 -2.99 -1.74
C VAL A 42 7.99 -4.11 -1.80
N PRO A 43 7.85 -4.94 -0.75
CA PRO A 43 6.87 -6.00 -0.71
C PRO A 43 5.44 -5.48 -0.96
N ALA A 44 4.66 -6.18 -1.78
CA ALA A 44 3.32 -5.73 -2.16
C ALA A 44 2.37 -5.57 -0.94
N ASN A 45 2.57 -6.38 0.11
CA ASN A 45 1.76 -6.36 1.32
C ASN A 45 1.87 -5.06 2.12
N VAL A 46 2.98 -4.32 2.02
CA VAL A 46 3.11 -3.00 2.68
C VAL A 46 2.61 -1.85 1.81
N THR A 47 2.30 -2.12 0.54
CA THR A 47 1.70 -1.15 -0.40
C THR A 47 0.18 -1.29 -0.54
N SER A 48 -0.42 -2.26 0.15
CA SER A 48 -1.85 -2.53 0.12
C SER A 48 -2.51 -2.23 1.46
N ILE A 49 -3.64 -1.52 1.43
CA ILE A 49 -4.52 -1.35 2.59
C ILE A 49 -5.83 -2.08 2.30
N SER A 50 -6.26 -2.95 3.22
CA SER A 50 -7.53 -3.67 3.14
C SER A 50 -8.31 -3.52 4.44
N GLY A 51 -9.64 -3.55 4.36
CA GLY A 51 -10.50 -3.49 5.54
C GLY A 51 -11.94 -3.89 5.22
N THR A 52 -12.72 -4.09 6.27
CA THR A 52 -14.15 -4.41 6.19
C THR A 52 -14.96 -3.26 6.76
N LEU A 53 -16.00 -2.85 6.05
CA LEU A 53 -16.95 -1.84 6.52
C LEU A 53 -18.24 -2.53 6.95
N SER A 54 -18.58 -2.39 8.23
CA SER A 54 -19.84 -2.87 8.81
C SER A 54 -20.74 -1.67 9.12
N THR A 55 -22.05 -1.85 8.97
CA THR A 55 -23.04 -0.84 9.37
C THR A 55 -23.95 -1.40 10.45
N THR A 56 -24.36 -0.53 11.38
CA THR A 56 -25.42 -0.80 12.35
C THR A 56 -26.73 -0.12 11.96
N ASN A 57 -26.73 0.69 10.90
CA ASN A 57 -27.92 1.38 10.42
C ASN A 57 -28.86 0.35 9.75
N TYR A 58 -30.07 0.20 10.30
CA TYR A 58 -31.02 -0.80 9.83
C TYR A 58 -31.42 -0.60 8.36
N ILE A 59 -31.47 0.65 7.87
CA ILE A 59 -31.83 0.95 6.48
C ILE A 59 -30.73 0.43 5.56
N MET A 60 -29.48 0.77 5.87
CA MET A 60 -28.32 0.34 5.09
C MET A 60 -28.09 -1.17 5.18
N ALA A 61 -28.40 -1.80 6.32
CA ALA A 61 -28.33 -3.25 6.45
C ALA A 61 -29.30 -3.98 5.51
N ASN A 62 -30.46 -3.36 5.21
CA ASN A 62 -31.46 -3.88 4.28
C ASN A 62 -31.22 -3.46 2.82
N TRP A 63 -30.13 -2.73 2.53
CA TRP A 63 -29.81 -2.38 1.16
C TRP A 63 -29.44 -3.62 0.34
N SER A 64 -29.91 -3.63 -0.90
CA SER A 64 -29.52 -4.65 -1.87
C SER A 64 -28.00 -4.61 -2.14
N ARG A 65 -27.46 -5.74 -2.60
CA ARG A 65 -26.04 -5.84 -2.97
C ARG A 65 -25.63 -4.79 -4.01
N THR A 66 -26.52 -4.43 -4.93
CA THR A 66 -26.28 -3.42 -5.96
C THR A 66 -26.18 -2.01 -5.39
N MET A 67 -27.00 -1.66 -4.39
CA MET A 67 -26.91 -0.37 -3.68
C MET A 67 -25.57 -0.25 -2.95
N TRP A 68 -25.17 -1.29 -2.22
CA TRP A 68 -23.84 -1.34 -1.59
C TRP A 68 -22.71 -1.22 -2.61
N GLN A 69 -22.79 -1.98 -3.70
CA GLN A 69 -21.77 -1.95 -4.75
C GLN A 69 -21.66 -0.56 -5.40
N SER A 70 -22.75 0.19 -5.54
CA SER A 70 -22.73 1.56 -6.07
C SER A 70 -21.88 2.51 -5.20
N ILE A 71 -22.03 2.42 -3.88
CA ILE A 71 -21.24 3.23 -2.93
C ILE A 71 -19.79 2.81 -2.94
N PHE A 72 -19.53 1.50 -2.90
CA PHE A 72 -18.17 0.97 -2.94
C PHE A 72 -17.44 1.31 -4.24
N ASN A 73 -18.13 1.28 -5.38
CA ASN A 73 -17.59 1.71 -6.67
C ASN A 73 -17.24 3.21 -6.65
N ARG A 74 -18.08 4.04 -6.03
CA ARG A 74 -17.79 5.47 -5.88
C ARG A 74 -16.56 5.70 -4.98
N ALA A 75 -16.44 4.96 -3.88
CA ALA A 75 -15.27 5.03 -3.01
C ALA A 75 -13.99 4.59 -3.76
N ALA A 76 -14.03 3.44 -4.44
CA ALA A 76 -12.91 2.96 -5.24
C ALA A 76 -12.50 3.97 -6.33
N ARG A 77 -13.47 4.59 -7.00
CA ARG A 77 -13.22 5.64 -7.99
C ARG A 77 -12.56 6.89 -7.38
N MET A 78 -13.01 7.32 -6.20
CA MET A 78 -12.43 8.47 -5.49
C MET A 78 -10.98 8.21 -5.08
N LEU A 79 -10.65 6.97 -4.71
CA LEU A 79 -9.29 6.54 -4.39
C LEU A 79 -8.41 6.46 -5.64
N ALA A 80 -8.86 5.75 -6.69
CA ALA A 80 -8.03 5.48 -7.87
C ALA A 80 -7.91 6.66 -8.85
N THR A 81 -8.96 7.49 -8.97
CA THR A 81 -9.03 8.55 -10.01
C THR A 81 -9.46 9.91 -9.49
N GLY A 82 -9.89 9.98 -8.23
CA GLY A 82 -10.37 11.21 -7.60
C GLY A 82 -9.28 12.00 -6.87
N PRO A 83 -9.66 12.80 -5.87
CA PRO A 83 -8.74 13.67 -5.12
C PRO A 83 -7.57 12.93 -4.45
N PHE A 84 -7.69 11.62 -4.22
CA PHE A 84 -6.68 10.80 -3.56
C PHE A 84 -5.77 10.03 -4.53
N ARG A 85 -5.88 10.25 -5.85
CA ARG A 85 -5.12 9.50 -6.87
C ARG A 85 -3.59 9.58 -6.68
N SER A 86 -3.07 10.67 -6.11
CA SER A 86 -1.63 10.79 -5.82
C SER A 86 -1.15 9.76 -4.80
N ASN A 87 -2.05 9.23 -3.97
CA ASN A 87 -1.74 8.35 -2.85
C ASN A 87 -2.13 6.89 -3.15
N PHE A 88 -3.07 6.66 -4.08
CA PHE A 88 -3.56 5.33 -4.43
C PHE A 88 -3.52 5.12 -5.94
N PHE A 89 -2.72 4.15 -6.37
CA PHE A 89 -2.65 3.76 -7.77
C PHE A 89 -3.89 2.98 -8.23
N SER A 90 -4.44 2.15 -7.34
CA SER A 90 -5.61 1.33 -7.61
C SER A 90 -6.43 1.12 -6.34
N ALA A 91 -7.74 0.95 -6.50
CA ALA A 91 -8.64 0.57 -5.42
C ALA A 91 -9.70 -0.40 -5.95
N ILE A 92 -10.01 -1.42 -5.15
CA ILE A 92 -11.02 -2.44 -5.46
C ILE A 92 -11.92 -2.56 -4.24
N ALA A 93 -13.22 -2.64 -4.47
CA ALA A 93 -14.20 -2.83 -3.40
C ALA A 93 -15.26 -3.83 -3.84
N THR A 94 -15.52 -4.82 -2.99
CA THR A 94 -16.43 -5.93 -3.27
C THR A 94 -17.40 -6.14 -2.13
N VAL A 95 -18.68 -6.37 -2.45
CA VAL A 95 -19.66 -6.78 -1.45
C VAL A 95 -19.59 -8.30 -1.26
N GLY A 96 -19.09 -8.74 -0.11
CA GLY A 96 -19.15 -10.14 0.32
C GLY A 96 -20.55 -10.53 0.81
N ALA A 97 -20.90 -11.81 0.68
CA ALA A 97 -22.00 -12.39 1.44
C ALA A 97 -21.43 -12.90 2.76
N ASN A 98 -22.07 -12.56 3.88
CA ASN A 98 -21.81 -13.24 5.16
C ASN A 98 -22.50 -14.62 5.14
#